data_AF-A0A1G5PRN6-F1
#
_entry.id   AF-A0A1G5PRN6-F1
#
_cell.length_a   1.000
_cell.length_b   1.000
_cell.length_c   1.000
_cell.angle_alpha   90.00
_cell.angle_beta   90.00
_cell.angle_gamma   90.00
#
_symmetry.space_group_name_H-M   'P 1'
#
loop_
_entity.id
_entity.type
_entity.pdbx_description
1 polymer ?
#
loop_
_entity_poly.entity_id
_entity_poly.type
_entity_poly.pdbx_seq_one_letter_code
_entity_poly.pdbx_strand_id
1 'polypeptide(L)'
;MKPDQPFRLTITPDGIDAFCERLRRSSATARRAVAGLAALQTFLAETAEPGDKASSAYPAIRERLAEHLEAASQAVVDEAAESLAEGVRRRDPAAVAAVHRNLSRSGFRQALARAAALESSGSDSNPAAWATLWCREAEKRAEAASGYPDAFDFVSAGIPLEQYAAMRDLRDNRL
;
A
#
# COMPACT_ATOMS: atom_id res chain seq x y z
N MET A 1 25.63 -25.57 36.44
CA MET A 1 24.71 -24.74 35.61
C MET A 1 23.51 -24.39 36.47
N LYS A 2 23.23 -23.10 36.71
CA LYS A 2 21.92 -22.71 37.23
C LYS A 2 20.89 -22.94 36.12
N PRO A 3 19.71 -23.49 36.42
CA PRO A 3 18.67 -23.69 35.41
C PRO A 3 18.32 -22.35 34.76
N ASP A 4 18.09 -22.38 33.45
CA ASP A 4 17.64 -21.25 32.62
C ASP A 4 16.44 -20.57 33.30
N GLN A 5 16.69 -19.42 33.91
CA GLN A 5 15.61 -18.59 34.43
C GLN A 5 14.89 -17.97 33.22
N PRO A 6 13.57 -18.13 33.11
CA PRO A 6 12.83 -17.52 32.01
C PRO A 6 12.98 -16.00 32.07
N PHE A 7 13.35 -15.39 30.94
CA PHE A 7 13.39 -13.95 30.81
C PHE A 7 11.96 -13.42 30.74
N ARG A 8 11.60 -12.54 31.67
CA ARG A 8 10.28 -11.89 31.69
C ARG A 8 10.39 -10.51 31.05
N LEU A 9 9.74 -10.35 29.90
CA LEU A 9 9.61 -9.06 29.23
C LEU A 9 8.41 -8.31 29.83
N THR A 10 8.64 -7.14 30.41
CA THR A 10 7.57 -6.27 30.92
C THR A 10 7.30 -5.17 29.90
N ILE A 11 6.09 -5.12 29.36
CA ILE A 11 5.64 -4.09 28.42
C ILE A 11 4.56 -3.25 29.09
N THR A 12 4.72 -1.93 29.06
CA THR A 12 3.73 -0.96 29.53
C THR A 12 3.11 -0.23 28.35
N PRO A 13 1.92 0.39 28.52
CA PRO A 13 1.32 1.25 27.49
C PRO A 13 2.26 2.36 26.99
N ASP A 14 2.96 3.05 27.91
CA ASP A 14 3.91 4.12 27.52
C ASP A 14 5.15 3.54 26.83
N GLY A 15 5.59 2.35 27.26
CA GLY A 15 6.73 1.65 26.67
C GLY A 15 6.44 1.18 25.24
N ILE A 16 5.23 0.68 24.97
CA ILE A 16 4.85 0.27 23.62
C ILE A 16 4.72 1.48 22.70
N ASP A 17 4.18 2.59 23.20
CA ASP A 17 4.03 3.82 22.42
C ASP A 17 5.39 4.37 21.96
N ALA A 18 6.33 4.51 22.90
CA ALA A 18 7.71 4.94 22.61
C ALA A 18 8.46 3.96 21.68
N PHE A 19 8.17 2.65 21.78
CA PHE A 19 8.74 1.66 20.88
C PHE A 19 8.18 1.80 19.46
N CYS A 20 6.86 1.92 19.31
CA CYS A 20 6.19 2.12 18.03
C CYS A 20 6.68 3.38 17.32
N GLU A 21 6.81 4.50 18.03
CA GLU A 21 7.40 5.72 17.46
C GLU A 21 8.82 5.50 16.94
N ARG A 22 9.66 4.83 17.73
CA ARG A 22 11.05 4.56 17.36
C ARG A 22 11.13 3.63 16.16
N LEU A 23 10.29 2.59 16.12
CA LEU A 23 10.20 1.66 15.00
C LEU A 23 9.79 2.39 13.72
N ARG A 24 8.81 3.29 13.79
CA ARG A 24 8.39 4.12 12.66
C ARG A 24 9.52 5.03 12.18
N ARG A 25 10.20 5.75 13.08
CA ARG A 25 11.30 6.67 12.74
C ARG A 25 12.54 5.97 12.18
N SER A 26 12.83 4.75 12.63
CA SER A 26 13.99 3.96 12.17
C SER A 26 13.70 3.12 10.92
N SER A 27 12.43 2.97 10.54
CA SER A 27 12.04 2.25 9.34
C SER A 27 12.38 3.06 8.09
N ALA A 28 13.07 2.45 7.13
CA ALA A 28 13.45 3.12 5.89
C ALA A 28 12.27 3.51 4.98
N THR A 29 11.08 2.92 5.18
CA THR A 29 9.85 3.18 4.41
C THR A 29 8.62 2.96 5.30
N ALA A 30 7.50 3.61 5.00
CA ALA A 30 6.25 3.39 5.74
C ALA A 30 5.80 1.92 5.68
N ARG A 31 6.03 1.22 4.56
CA ARG A 31 5.68 -0.21 4.44
C ARG A 31 6.46 -1.10 5.40
N ARG A 32 7.76 -0.83 5.60
CA ARG A 32 8.57 -1.54 6.61
C ARG A 32 8.07 -1.26 8.01
N ALA A 33 7.63 -0.03 8.30
CA ALA A 33 7.02 0.30 9.58
C ALA A 33 5.72 -0.51 9.82
N VAL A 34 4.83 -0.57 8.82
CA VAL A 34 3.59 -1.40 8.88
C VAL A 34 3.93 -2.86 9.15
N ALA A 35 4.87 -3.45 8.41
CA ALA A 35 5.27 -4.84 8.60
C ALA A 35 5.83 -5.11 10.00
N GLY A 36 6.67 -4.20 10.52
CA GLY A 36 7.22 -4.31 11.87
C GLY A 36 6.16 -4.17 12.97
N LEU A 37 5.23 -3.24 12.83
CA LEU A 37 4.12 -3.04 13.78
C LEU A 37 3.15 -4.23 13.75
N ALA A 38 2.83 -4.77 12.57
CA ALA A 38 2.00 -5.96 12.43
C ALA A 38 2.67 -7.20 13.06
N ALA A 39 3.98 -7.37 12.85
CA ALA A 39 4.73 -8.44 13.50
C ALA A 39 4.72 -8.32 15.03
N LEU A 40 4.87 -7.10 15.55
CA LEU A 40 4.76 -6.83 16.98
C LEU A 40 3.35 -7.15 17.51
N GLN A 41 2.30 -6.79 16.77
CA GLN A 41 0.91 -7.14 17.13
C GLN A 41 0.72 -8.64 17.29
N THR A 42 1.16 -9.41 16.29
CA THR A 42 1.05 -10.86 16.28
C THR A 42 1.86 -11.46 17.42
N PHE A 43 3.10 -11.01 17.61
CA PHE A 43 3.95 -11.46 18.70
C PHE A 43 3.29 -11.27 20.07
N LEU A 44 2.72 -10.09 20.35
CA LEU A 44 2.03 -9.84 21.62
C LEU A 44 0.77 -10.69 21.76
N ALA A 45 0.02 -10.89 20.68
CA ALA A 45 -1.18 -11.70 20.69
C ALA A 45 -0.89 -13.19 20.98
N GLU A 46 0.23 -13.70 20.49
CA GLU A 46 0.66 -15.09 20.66
C GLU A 46 1.36 -15.34 22.00
N THR A 47 2.16 -14.39 22.48
CA THR A 47 3.02 -14.60 23.67
C THR A 47 2.42 -14.13 24.99
N ALA A 48 1.42 -13.23 24.97
CA ALA A 48 0.79 -12.78 26.21
C ALA A 48 0.00 -13.91 26.89
N GLU A 49 0.28 -14.11 28.18
CA GLU A 49 -0.42 -15.09 29.01
C GLU A 49 -1.90 -14.70 29.20
N PRO A 50 -2.81 -15.66 29.46
CA PRO A 50 -4.22 -15.35 29.70
C PRO A 50 -4.46 -14.33 30.81
N GLY A 51 -3.64 -14.37 31.87
CA GLY A 51 -3.71 -13.40 32.98
C GLY A 51 -3.35 -11.97 32.53
N ASP A 52 -2.34 -11.82 31.68
CA ASP A 52 -1.94 -10.52 31.14
C ASP A 52 -3.01 -9.97 30.18
N LYS A 53 -3.61 -10.85 29.35
CA LYS A 53 -4.69 -10.48 28.43
C LYS A 53 -5.96 -9.98 29.15
N ALA A 54 -6.19 -10.48 30.36
CA ALA A 54 -7.29 -10.04 31.22
C ALA A 54 -7.00 -8.73 31.96
N SER A 55 -5.73 -8.30 32.03
CA SER A 55 -5.35 -7.03 32.64
C SER A 55 -5.81 -5.84 31.80
N SER A 56 -6.02 -4.67 32.42
CA SER A 56 -6.35 -3.43 31.72
C SER A 56 -5.22 -2.88 30.85
N ALA A 57 -3.96 -3.30 31.10
CA ALA A 57 -2.80 -2.85 30.34
C ALA A 57 -2.80 -3.42 28.91
N TYR A 58 -3.22 -4.67 28.73
CA TYR A 58 -3.22 -5.33 27.42
C TYR A 58 -4.14 -4.66 26.37
N PRO A 59 -5.42 -4.36 26.65
CA PRO A 59 -6.26 -3.62 25.69
C PRO A 59 -5.71 -2.22 25.39
N ALA A 60 -5.16 -1.51 26.38
CA ALA A 60 -4.52 -0.21 26.17
C ALA A 60 -3.30 -0.32 25.22
N ILE A 61 -2.46 -1.34 25.41
CA ILE A 61 -1.32 -1.62 24.51
C ILE A 61 -1.81 -1.91 23.09
N ARG A 62 -2.88 -2.70 22.93
CA ARG A 62 -3.45 -3.02 21.62
C ARG A 62 -4.03 -1.80 20.92
N GLU A 63 -4.71 -0.94 21.65
CA GLU A 63 -5.26 0.31 21.12
C GLU A 63 -4.14 1.21 20.58
N ARG A 64 -3.11 1.47 21.39
CA ARG A 64 -1.93 2.25 20.96
C ARG A 64 -1.28 1.66 19.72
N LEU A 65 -1.11 0.34 19.69
CA LEU A 65 -0.49 -0.31 18.54
C LEU A 65 -1.36 -0.21 17.27
N ALA A 66 -2.68 -0.30 17.41
CA ALA A 66 -3.61 -0.08 16.31
C ALA A 66 -3.56 1.36 15.78
N GLU A 67 -3.47 2.37 16.66
CA GLU A 67 -3.29 3.78 16.28
C GLU A 67 -2.02 3.96 15.44
N HIS A 68 -0.89 3.39 15.87
CA HIS A 68 0.37 3.46 15.13
C HIS A 68 0.33 2.71 13.79
N LEU A 69 -0.34 1.55 13.75
CA LEU A 69 -0.48 0.76 12.52
C LEU A 69 -1.34 1.50 11.49
N GLU A 70 -2.43 2.12 11.92
CA GLU A 70 -3.28 2.95 11.06
C GLU A 70 -2.50 4.15 10.54
N ALA A 71 -1.79 4.89 11.42
CA ALA A 71 -0.98 6.03 11.00
C ALA A 71 0.14 5.63 10.01
N ALA A 72 0.78 4.47 10.21
CA ALA A 72 1.78 3.95 9.26
C ALA A 72 1.15 3.52 7.93
N SER A 73 -0.05 2.93 7.97
CA SER A 73 -0.80 2.54 6.76
C SER A 73 -1.22 3.77 5.95
N GLN A 74 -1.62 4.85 6.61
CA GLN A 74 -1.93 6.10 5.94
C GLN A 74 -0.70 6.72 5.26
N ALA A 75 0.46 6.67 5.91
CA ALA A 75 1.72 7.11 5.29
C ALA A 75 2.09 6.29 4.05
N VAL A 76 1.81 4.97 4.02
CA VAL A 76 1.99 4.14 2.81
C VAL A 76 1.11 4.63 1.65
N VAL A 77 -0.13 5.02 1.96
CA VAL A 77 -1.07 5.56 0.95
C VAL A 77 -0.62 6.94 0.46
N ASP A 78 -0.08 7.79 1.34
CA ASP A 78 0.48 9.10 0.96
C ASP A 78 1.71 8.97 0.06
N GLU A 79 2.70 8.16 0.44
CA GLU A 79 3.90 7.87 -0.38
C GLU A 79 3.51 7.33 -1.77
N ALA A 80 2.49 6.46 -1.80
CA ALA A 80 1.96 5.91 -3.04
C ALA A 80 1.21 6.96 -3.88
N ALA A 81 0.47 7.86 -3.26
CA ALA A 81 -0.24 8.94 -3.94
C ALA A 81 0.73 9.92 -4.61
N GLU A 82 1.82 10.30 -3.93
CA GLU A 82 2.88 11.13 -4.51
C GLU A 82 3.54 10.45 -5.71
N SER A 83 3.92 9.18 -5.54
CA SER A 83 4.51 8.37 -6.62
C SER A 83 3.56 8.22 -7.82
N LEU A 84 2.26 8.08 -7.55
CA LEU A 84 1.23 7.96 -8.57
C LEU A 84 0.99 9.27 -9.31
N ALA A 85 0.92 10.40 -8.59
CA ALA A 85 0.82 11.73 -9.19
C ALA A 85 1.99 11.99 -10.14
N GLU A 86 3.22 11.67 -9.73
CA GLU A 86 4.40 11.80 -10.58
C GLU A 86 4.35 10.87 -11.80
N GLY A 87 3.94 9.60 -11.63
CA GLY A 87 3.78 8.66 -12.74
C GLY A 87 2.74 9.13 -13.76
N VAL A 88 1.62 9.69 -13.29
CA VAL A 88 0.58 10.29 -14.13
C VAL A 88 1.09 11.51 -14.88
N ARG A 89 1.78 12.43 -14.18
CA ARG A 89 2.36 13.64 -14.77
C ARG A 89 3.35 13.31 -15.89
N ARG A 90 4.18 12.29 -15.68
CA ARG A 90 5.13 11.78 -16.68
C ARG A 90 4.50 10.91 -17.76
N ARG A 91 3.20 10.59 -17.64
CA ARG A 91 2.48 9.65 -18.51
C ARG A 91 3.19 8.29 -18.61
N ASP A 92 3.68 7.79 -17.48
CA ASP A 92 4.45 6.55 -17.38
C ASP A 92 3.56 5.40 -16.84
N PRO A 93 3.06 4.50 -17.70
CA PRO A 93 2.22 3.37 -17.27
C PRO A 93 2.98 2.37 -16.39
N ALA A 94 4.31 2.28 -16.52
CA ALA A 94 5.11 1.38 -15.69
C ALA A 94 5.20 1.90 -14.24
N ALA A 95 5.33 3.21 -14.06
CA ALA A 95 5.28 3.85 -12.75
C ALA A 95 3.90 3.67 -12.08
N VAL A 96 2.82 3.89 -12.83
CA VAL A 96 1.44 3.65 -12.34
C VAL A 96 1.25 2.17 -11.93
N ALA A 97 1.72 1.23 -12.74
CA ALA A 97 1.67 -0.20 -12.44
C ALA A 97 2.53 -0.59 -11.23
N ALA A 98 3.67 0.07 -11.02
CA ALA A 98 4.50 -0.15 -9.84
C ALA A 98 3.77 0.22 -8.54
N VAL A 99 3.00 1.31 -8.54
CA VAL A 99 2.14 1.66 -7.39
C VAL A 99 1.00 0.66 -7.24
N HIS A 100 0.31 0.32 -8.34
CA HIS A 100 -0.82 -0.62 -8.33
C HIS A 100 -0.46 -2.00 -7.77
N ARG A 101 0.66 -2.60 -8.20
CA ARG A 101 1.13 -3.92 -7.72
C ARG A 101 1.44 -3.97 -6.23
N ASN A 102 1.74 -2.81 -5.65
CA ASN A 102 2.21 -2.68 -4.28
C ASN A 102 1.08 -2.41 -3.28
N LEU A 103 -0.15 -2.23 -3.76
CA LEU A 103 -1.33 -1.93 -2.96
C LEU A 103 -2.44 -2.92 -3.24
N SER A 104 -3.37 -3.06 -2.30
CA SER A 104 -4.67 -3.66 -2.60
C SER A 104 -5.45 -2.73 -3.54
N ARG A 105 -6.50 -3.26 -4.19
CA ARG A 105 -7.36 -2.43 -5.05
C ARG A 105 -8.01 -1.27 -4.30
N SER A 106 -8.37 -1.47 -3.02
CA SER A 106 -8.90 -0.38 -2.17
C SER A 106 -7.82 0.64 -1.82
N GLY A 107 -6.61 0.20 -1.47
CA GLY A 107 -5.47 1.09 -1.21
C GLY A 107 -5.09 1.91 -2.44
N PHE A 108 -5.08 1.29 -3.62
CA PHE A 108 -4.82 2.00 -4.89
C PHE A 108 -5.86 3.08 -5.17
N ARG A 109 -7.16 2.81 -4.94
CA ARG A 109 -8.22 3.82 -5.07
C ARG A 109 -8.07 4.98 -4.09
N GLN A 110 -7.63 4.71 -2.86
CA GLN A 110 -7.34 5.77 -1.89
C GLN A 110 -6.14 6.62 -2.34
N ALA A 111 -5.06 5.97 -2.80
CA ALA A 111 -3.89 6.67 -3.33
C ALA A 111 -4.24 7.52 -4.56
N LEU A 112 -5.10 7.02 -5.45
CA LEU A 112 -5.66 7.77 -6.58
C LEU A 112 -6.39 9.04 -6.12
N ALA A 113 -7.33 8.92 -5.18
CA ALA A 113 -8.08 10.07 -4.66
C ALA A 113 -7.15 11.14 -4.05
N ARG A 114 -6.10 10.72 -3.33
CA ARG A 114 -5.08 11.64 -2.80
C ARG A 114 -4.20 12.26 -3.90
N ALA A 115 -3.79 11.49 -4.88
CA ALA A 115 -3.01 11.98 -6.02
C ALA A 115 -3.77 13.07 -6.81
N ALA A 116 -5.09 12.91 -6.99
CA ALA A 116 -5.94 13.92 -7.62
C ALA A 116 -5.97 15.25 -6.83
N ALA A 117 -6.04 15.15 -5.49
CA ALA A 117 -5.97 16.32 -4.62
C ALA A 117 -4.62 17.06 -4.73
N LEU A 118 -3.51 16.34 -4.95
CA LEU A 118 -2.19 16.93 -5.17
C LEU A 118 -2.08 17.66 -6.53
N GLU A 119 -2.73 17.15 -7.58
CA GLU A 119 -2.68 17.74 -8.95
C GLU A 119 -3.65 18.93 -9.16
N SER A 120 -4.61 19.13 -8.26
CA SER A 120 -5.67 20.16 -8.34
C SER A 120 -5.13 21.61 -8.36
N SER A 121 -3.82 21.82 -8.25
CA SER A 121 -3.18 23.14 -8.18
C SER A 121 -2.63 23.69 -9.51
N GLY A 122 -2.78 23.00 -10.65
CA GLY A 122 -2.39 23.63 -11.94
C GLY A 122 -2.18 22.75 -13.17
N SER A 123 -2.65 21.52 -13.21
CA SER A 123 -2.44 20.61 -14.35
C SER A 123 -3.74 20.38 -15.13
N ASP A 124 -3.82 20.87 -16.36
CA ASP A 124 -4.92 20.61 -17.33
C ASP A 124 -4.94 19.14 -17.83
N SER A 125 -4.05 18.28 -17.33
CA SER A 125 -3.99 16.90 -17.77
C SER A 125 -5.06 16.07 -17.07
N ASN A 126 -6.10 15.65 -17.82
CA ASN A 126 -7.10 14.70 -17.34
C ASN A 126 -6.50 13.27 -17.36
N PRO A 127 -6.16 12.67 -16.20
CA PRO A 127 -5.49 11.38 -16.15
C PRO A 127 -6.37 10.25 -16.69
N ALA A 128 -7.68 10.32 -16.47
CA ALA A 128 -8.63 9.32 -16.96
C ALA A 128 -8.74 9.35 -18.49
N ALA A 129 -8.63 10.53 -19.11
CA ALA A 129 -8.58 10.66 -20.57
C ALA A 129 -7.29 10.04 -21.14
N TRP A 130 -6.14 10.31 -20.52
CA TRP A 130 -4.87 9.67 -20.89
C TRP A 130 -4.95 8.15 -20.75
N ALA A 131 -5.46 7.65 -19.62
CA ALA A 131 -5.62 6.21 -19.38
C ALA A 131 -6.58 5.55 -20.37
N THR A 132 -7.67 6.24 -20.73
CA THR A 132 -8.61 5.77 -21.76
C THR A 132 -7.92 5.57 -23.10
N LEU A 133 -7.16 6.58 -23.56
CA LEU A 133 -6.44 6.51 -24.83
C LEU A 133 -5.40 5.40 -24.81
N TRP A 134 -4.65 5.28 -23.71
CA TRP A 134 -3.65 4.23 -23.55
C TRP A 134 -4.28 2.83 -23.58
N CYS A 135 -5.39 2.60 -22.86
CA CYS A 135 -6.07 1.30 -22.84
C CYS A 135 -6.60 0.91 -24.22
N ARG A 136 -7.18 1.85 -24.97
CA ARG A 136 -7.68 1.61 -26.34
C ARG A 136 -6.56 1.21 -27.29
N GLU A 137 -5.42 1.89 -27.23
CA GLU A 137 -4.27 1.54 -28.05
C GLU A 137 -3.70 0.17 -27.65
N ALA A 138 -3.66 -0.13 -26.35
CA ALA A 138 -3.22 -1.41 -25.84
C ALA A 138 -4.11 -2.57 -26.33
N GLU A 139 -5.43 -2.40 -26.23
CA GLU A 139 -6.44 -3.35 -26.72
C GLU A 139 -6.29 -3.58 -28.23
N LYS A 140 -6.17 -2.51 -29.03
CA LYS A 140 -5.98 -2.60 -30.49
C LYS A 140 -4.71 -3.38 -30.87
N ARG A 141 -3.59 -3.12 -30.17
CA ARG A 141 -2.34 -3.86 -30.39
C ARG A 141 -2.46 -5.33 -29.99
N ALA A 142 -3.12 -5.61 -28.87
CA ALA A 142 -3.36 -6.97 -28.39
C ALA A 142 -4.29 -7.75 -29.33
N GLU A 143 -5.30 -7.10 -29.91
CA GLU A 143 -6.19 -7.70 -30.92
C GLU A 143 -5.42 -8.03 -32.20
N ALA A 144 -4.61 -7.10 -32.70
CA ALA A 144 -3.78 -7.32 -33.88
C ALA A 144 -2.74 -8.44 -33.69
N ALA A 145 -2.25 -8.65 -32.46
CA ALA A 145 -1.27 -9.68 -32.13
C ALA A 145 -1.88 -11.09 -31.94
N SER A 146 -3.16 -11.16 -31.57
CA SER A 146 -3.84 -12.42 -31.21
C SER A 146 -4.00 -13.39 -32.39
N GLY A 147 -4.24 -12.87 -33.60
CA GLY A 147 -4.53 -13.70 -34.77
C GLY A 147 -5.88 -14.42 -34.74
N TYR A 148 -6.64 -14.31 -33.63
CA TYR A 148 -8.01 -14.80 -33.49
C TYR A 148 -8.99 -13.62 -33.37
N PRO A 149 -10.13 -13.66 -34.09
CA PRO A 149 -11.22 -12.74 -33.83
C PRO A 149 -11.70 -12.94 -32.38
N ASP A 150 -11.91 -11.85 -31.65
CA ASP A 150 -12.44 -11.83 -30.28
C ASP A 150 -11.48 -12.26 -29.15
N ALA A 151 -10.17 -12.33 -29.40
CA ALA A 151 -9.17 -12.54 -28.34
C ALA A 151 -8.11 -11.43 -28.31
N PHE A 152 -7.69 -11.04 -27.11
CA PHE A 152 -6.57 -10.12 -26.90
C PHE A 152 -5.33 -10.91 -26.49
N ASP A 153 -4.21 -10.70 -27.19
CA ASP A 153 -2.91 -11.19 -26.78
C ASP A 153 -1.98 -10.03 -26.36
N PHE A 154 -2.10 -9.63 -25.10
CA PHE A 154 -1.27 -8.58 -24.52
C PHE A 154 0.21 -8.95 -24.45
N VAL A 155 0.53 -10.24 -24.29
CA VAL A 155 1.91 -10.72 -24.21
C VAL A 155 2.60 -10.56 -25.56
N SER A 156 1.98 -11.06 -26.64
CA SER A 156 2.50 -10.91 -28.01
C SER A 156 2.52 -9.46 -28.47
N ALA A 157 1.63 -8.62 -27.97
CA ALA A 157 1.65 -7.18 -28.21
C ALA A 157 2.75 -6.42 -27.43
N GLY A 158 3.47 -7.07 -26.52
CA GLY A 158 4.50 -6.46 -25.68
C GLY A 158 3.93 -5.54 -24.60
N ILE A 159 2.75 -5.85 -24.08
CA ILE A 159 2.02 -5.06 -23.08
C ILE A 159 1.93 -5.86 -21.78
N PRO A 160 2.64 -5.46 -20.72
CA PRO A 160 2.53 -6.13 -19.44
C PRO A 160 1.10 -6.04 -18.89
N LEU A 161 0.52 -7.19 -18.48
CA LEU A 161 -0.85 -7.25 -17.99
C LEU A 161 -1.08 -6.38 -16.75
N GLU A 162 -0.06 -6.21 -15.91
CA GLU A 162 -0.10 -5.31 -14.76
C GLU A 162 -0.24 -3.84 -15.16
N GLN A 163 0.35 -3.42 -16.28
CA GLN A 163 0.18 -2.06 -16.79
C GLN A 163 -1.24 -1.89 -17.29
N TYR A 164 -1.76 -2.86 -18.03
CA TYR A 164 -3.14 -2.81 -18.48
C TYR A 164 -4.13 -2.78 -17.31
N ALA A 165 -3.96 -3.62 -16.29
CA ALA A 165 -4.81 -3.63 -15.12
C ALA A 165 -4.77 -2.29 -14.35
N ALA A 166 -3.58 -1.73 -14.15
CA ALA A 166 -3.40 -0.46 -13.44
C ALA A 166 -3.99 0.73 -14.23
N MET A 167 -3.76 0.78 -15.54
CA MET A 167 -4.30 1.83 -16.41
C MET A 167 -5.82 1.70 -16.55
N ARG A 168 -6.36 0.48 -16.55
CA ARG A 168 -7.81 0.23 -16.52
C ARG A 168 -8.44 0.73 -15.23
N ASP A 169 -7.84 0.43 -14.08
CA ASP A 169 -8.32 0.98 -12.80
C ASP A 169 -8.18 2.52 -12.78
N LEU A 170 -7.09 3.10 -13.28
CA LEU A 170 -6.94 4.57 -13.41
C LEU A 170 -8.04 5.19 -14.31
N ARG A 171 -8.40 4.53 -15.40
CA ARG A 171 -9.50 4.94 -16.29
C ARG A 171 -10.86 4.91 -15.59
N ASP A 172 -11.12 3.84 -14.82
CA ASP A 172 -12.44 3.59 -14.22
C ASP A 172 -12.68 4.46 -12.97
N ASN A 173 -11.63 4.99 -12.35
CA ASN A 173 -11.73 5.94 -11.24
C ASN A 173 -11.67 7.37 -11.80
N ARG A 174 -12.82 8.03 -11.88
CA ARG A 174 -12.91 9.46 -12.21
C ARG A 174 -12.21 10.25 -11.10
N LEU A 175 -11.01 10.75 -11.39
CA LEU A 175 -10.30 11.74 -10.59
C LEU A 175 -10.88 13.13 -10.80
#